data_AF-K9W5Z9-F1
#
_entry.id   AF-K9W5Z9-F1
#
_cell.length_a   1.000
_cell.length_b   1.000
_cell.length_c   1.000
_cell.angle_alpha   90.00
_cell.angle_beta   90.00
_cell.angle_gamma   90.00
#
_symmetry.space_group_name_H-M   'P 1'
#
loop_
_entity.id
_entity.type
_entity.pdbx_description
1 polymer ?
#
loop_
_entity_poly.entity_id
_entity_poly.type
_entity_poly.pdbx_seq_one_letter_code
_entity_poly.pdbx_strand_id
1 'polypeptide(L)'
;MHRPSYITEQKWQQIYSFIHAKTRMTPQQFVSKWGVTSGFIAELCHCNESTVANWINGNFGDSSSQRPHQLKLFIADLMLSDFEGLPEKFKSLFCPDWQR
;
A
#
# COMPACT_ATOMS: atom_id res chain seq x y z
N MET A 1 16.84 10.14 -11.54
CA MET A 1 16.30 10.95 -10.42
C MET A 1 17.44 11.80 -9.88
N HIS A 2 17.29 13.12 -9.76
CA HIS A 2 18.38 14.00 -9.29
C HIS A 2 18.36 14.08 -7.76
N ARG A 3 19.52 13.94 -7.11
CA ARG A 3 19.65 14.08 -5.65
C ARG A 3 19.53 15.56 -5.27
N PRO A 4 18.54 15.97 -4.45
CA PRO A 4 18.48 17.34 -3.94
C PRO A 4 19.76 17.73 -3.19
N SER A 5 20.20 18.98 -3.32
CA SER A 5 21.47 19.46 -2.75
C SER A 5 21.53 19.42 -1.21
N TYR A 6 20.37 19.43 -0.54
CA TYR A 6 20.25 19.51 0.92
C TYR A 6 20.07 18.17 1.62
N ILE A 7 19.90 17.05 0.90
CA ILE A 7 19.72 15.74 1.55
C ILE A 7 21.06 15.02 1.72
N THR A 8 21.23 14.35 2.86
CA THR A 8 22.42 13.51 3.11
C THR A 8 22.41 12.28 2.18
N GLU A 9 23.58 11.67 1.98
CA GLU A 9 23.70 10.47 1.13
C GLU A 9 22.87 9.32 1.71
N GLN A 10 22.90 9.13 3.04
CA GLN A 10 22.08 8.13 3.71
C GLN A 10 20.58 8.34 3.45
N LYS A 11 20.10 9.58 3.57
CA LYS A 11 18.68 9.89 3.34
C LYS A 11 18.30 9.70 1.86
N TRP A 12 19.20 10.04 0.94
CA TRP A 12 19.01 9.77 -0.48
C TRP A 12 18.88 8.29 -0.77
N GLN A 13 19.78 7.46 -0.23
CA GLN A 13 19.75 6.01 -0.40
C GLN A 13 18.46 5.38 0.15
N GLN A 14 17.97 5.87 1.29
CA GLN A 14 16.67 5.46 1.83
C GLN A 14 15.51 5.79 0.88
N ILE A 15 15.45 7.03 0.38
CA ILE A 15 14.40 7.47 -0.55
C ILE A 15 14.47 6.67 -1.85
N TYR A 16 15.67 6.51 -2.41
CA TYR A 16 15.90 5.76 -3.63
C TYR A 16 15.46 4.30 -3.46
N SER A 17 15.86 3.65 -2.37
CA SER A 17 15.47 2.27 -2.07
C SER A 17 13.95 2.12 -1.92
N PHE A 18 13.29 3.07 -1.27
CA PHE A 18 11.83 3.07 -1.15
C PHE A 18 11.12 3.19 -2.51
N ILE A 19 11.59 4.09 -3.38
CA ILE A 19 11.02 4.30 -4.73
C ILE A 19 11.21 3.06 -5.61
N HIS A 20 12.34 2.38 -5.48
CA HIS A 20 12.69 1.20 -6.25
C HIS A 20 12.32 -0.12 -5.57
N ALA A 21 11.58 -0.07 -4.46
CA ALA A 21 11.08 -1.24 -3.78
C ALA A 21 10.28 -2.11 -4.76
N LYS A 22 10.71 -3.37 -4.90
CA LYS A 22 10.03 -4.36 -5.78
C LYS A 22 8.85 -5.02 -5.10
N THR A 23 8.69 -4.83 -3.79
CA THR A 23 7.60 -5.40 -3.00
C THR A 23 6.30 -4.73 -3.40
N ARG A 24 5.36 -5.53 -3.90
CA ARG A 24 4.06 -5.10 -4.41
C ARG A 24 3.03 -6.09 -3.91
N MET A 25 1.82 -5.60 -3.72
CA MET A 25 0.66 -6.44 -3.41
C MET A 25 -0.43 -6.20 -4.43
N THR A 26 -0.93 -7.27 -5.04
CA THR A 26 -2.06 -7.19 -5.96
C THR A 26 -3.39 -7.24 -5.20
N PRO A 27 -4.49 -6.73 -5.78
CA PRO A 27 -5.83 -6.89 -5.21
C PRO A 27 -6.17 -8.36 -4.91
N GLN A 28 -5.82 -9.28 -5.80
CA GLN A 28 -6.05 -10.72 -5.60
C GLN A 28 -5.31 -11.25 -4.37
N GLN A 29 -4.04 -10.87 -4.20
CA GLN A 29 -3.26 -11.26 -3.02
C GLN A 29 -3.87 -10.68 -1.74
N PHE A 30 -4.35 -9.43 -1.79
CA PHE A 30 -4.95 -8.76 -0.64
C PHE A 30 -6.27 -9.40 -0.23
N VAL A 31 -7.17 -9.67 -1.19
CA VAL A 31 -8.40 -10.44 -0.97
C VAL A 31 -8.08 -11.79 -0.36
N SER A 32 -7.13 -12.53 -0.94
CA SER A 32 -6.79 -13.87 -0.48
C SER A 32 -6.20 -13.91 0.93
N LYS A 33 -5.41 -12.90 1.32
CA LYS A 33 -4.77 -12.85 2.65
C LYS A 33 -5.73 -12.37 3.74
N TRP A 34 -6.52 -11.34 3.44
CA TRP A 34 -7.34 -10.65 4.45
C TRP A 34 -8.83 -11.01 4.42
N GLY A 35 -9.28 -11.78 3.42
CA GLY A 35 -10.69 -12.18 3.30
C GLY A 35 -11.65 -11.01 3.01
N VAL A 36 -11.15 -9.91 2.45
CA VAL A 36 -11.93 -8.69 2.18
C VAL A 36 -12.59 -8.71 0.80
N THR A 37 -13.61 -7.88 0.60
CA THR A 37 -14.32 -7.73 -0.68
C THR A 37 -13.64 -6.73 -1.62
N SER A 38 -14.06 -6.72 -2.89
CA SER A 38 -13.68 -5.69 -3.87
C SER A 38 -14.02 -4.28 -3.40
N GLY A 39 -15.17 -4.10 -2.75
CA GLY A 39 -15.60 -2.82 -2.17
C GLY A 39 -14.61 -2.29 -1.13
N PHE A 40 -14.11 -3.15 -0.24
CA PHE A 40 -13.11 -2.74 0.76
C PHE A 40 -11.82 -2.23 0.11
N ILE A 41 -11.32 -2.93 -0.91
CA ILE A 41 -10.15 -2.50 -1.66
C ILE A 41 -10.43 -1.19 -2.40
N ALA A 42 -11.65 -1.00 -2.91
CA ALA A 42 -12.06 0.22 -3.61
C ALA A 42 -12.00 1.44 -2.68
N GLU A 43 -12.52 1.30 -1.45
CA GLU A 43 -12.41 2.31 -0.40
C GLU A 43 -10.94 2.61 -0.06
N LEU A 44 -10.15 1.57 0.21
CA LEU A 44 -8.72 1.69 0.56
C LEU A 44 -7.91 2.37 -0.56
N CYS A 45 -8.22 2.07 -1.82
CA CYS A 45 -7.52 2.61 -2.97
C CYS A 45 -8.07 3.94 -3.46
N HIS A 46 -9.23 4.39 -2.97
CA HIS A 46 -10.00 5.54 -3.45
C HIS A 46 -10.34 5.43 -4.95
N CYS A 47 -10.91 4.29 -5.34
CA CYS A 47 -11.40 4.05 -6.69
C CYS A 47 -12.77 3.36 -6.66
N ASN A 48 -13.35 3.12 -7.84
CA ASN A 48 -14.65 2.46 -7.93
C ASN A 48 -14.51 0.95 -7.78
N GLU A 49 -15.51 0.31 -7.16
CA GLU A 49 -15.52 -1.15 -6.98
C GLU A 49 -15.44 -1.91 -8.31
N SER A 50 -16.09 -1.41 -9.37
CA SER A 50 -15.98 -1.98 -10.72
C SER A 50 -14.54 -1.97 -11.27
N THR A 51 -13.75 -0.97 -10.90
CA THR A 51 -12.33 -0.89 -11.27
C THR A 51 -11.53 -2.00 -10.57
N VAL A 52 -11.81 -2.23 -9.29
CA VAL A 52 -11.19 -3.31 -8.52
C VAL A 52 -11.63 -4.68 -9.02
N ALA A 53 -12.91 -4.87 -9.33
CA ALA A 53 -13.42 -6.10 -9.91
C ALA A 53 -12.70 -6.43 -11.24
N ASN A 54 -12.50 -5.42 -12.10
CA ASN A 54 -11.72 -5.58 -13.32
C ASN A 54 -10.24 -5.93 -13.04
N TRP A 55 -9.65 -5.37 -11.99
CA TRP A 55 -8.30 -5.74 -11.56
C TRP A 55 -8.23 -7.20 -11.09
N ILE A 56 -9.22 -7.65 -10.31
CA ILE A 56 -9.26 -9.01 -9.77
C ILE A 56 -9.50 -10.04 -10.89
N ASN A 57 -10.45 -9.77 -11.78
CA ASN A 57 -10.87 -10.67 -12.87
C ASN A 57 -9.90 -10.67 -14.06
N GLY A 58 -9.15 -9.59 -14.24
CA GLY A 58 -8.09 -9.48 -15.24
C GLY A 58 -6.71 -9.77 -14.63
N ASN A 59 -5.69 -9.73 -15.49
CA ASN A 59 -4.31 -9.67 -15.02
C ASN A 59 -4.00 -8.23 -14.60
N PHE A 60 -4.27 -7.91 -13.33
CA PHE A 60 -3.69 -6.73 -12.70
C PHE A 60 -2.16 -6.84 -12.78
N GLY A 61 -1.55 -6.01 -13.63
CA GLY A 61 -0.16 -6.13 -14.04
C GLY A 61 0.74 -5.10 -13.36
N ASP A 62 1.91 -4.88 -13.97
CA ASP A 62 2.86 -3.84 -13.55
C ASP A 62 2.75 -2.61 -14.47
N SER A 63 1.52 -2.12 -14.70
CA SER A 63 1.36 -0.83 -15.39
C SER A 63 1.68 0.32 -14.44
N SER A 64 2.26 1.40 -14.97
CA SER A 64 2.56 2.62 -14.20
C SER A 64 1.34 3.17 -13.46
N SER A 65 0.15 3.03 -14.03
CA SER A 65 -1.13 3.44 -13.44
C SER A 65 -1.56 2.59 -12.23
N GLN A 66 -1.10 1.35 -12.13
CA GLN A 66 -1.46 0.40 -11.06
C GLN A 66 -0.48 0.41 -9.90
N ARG A 67 0.75 0.88 -10.11
CA ARG A 67 1.81 0.95 -9.07
C ARG A 67 1.40 1.70 -7.80
N PRO A 68 0.71 2.86 -7.85
CA PRO A 68 0.28 3.54 -6.63
C PRO A 68 -0.68 2.69 -5.78
N HIS A 69 -1.57 1.94 -6.42
CA HIS A 69 -2.52 1.06 -5.74
C HIS A 69 -1.82 -0.15 -5.12
N GLN A 70 -0.85 -0.75 -5.83
CA GLN A 70 -0.02 -1.82 -5.29
C GLN A 70 0.76 -1.41 -4.04
N LEU A 71 1.29 -0.17 -4.04
CA LEU A 71 1.99 0.38 -2.89
C LEU A 71 1.05 0.61 -1.71
N LYS A 72 -0.15 1.15 -1.94
CA LYS A 72 -1.17 1.31 -0.88
C LYS A 72 -1.54 -0.03 -0.25
N LEU A 73 -1.82 -1.04 -1.08
CA LEU A 73 -2.14 -2.40 -0.60
C LEU A 73 -0.98 -2.99 0.19
N PHE A 74 0.26 -2.84 -0.29
CA PHE A 74 1.44 -3.33 0.42
C PHE A 74 1.67 -2.61 1.76
N ILE A 75 1.46 -1.30 1.83
CA ILE A 75 1.58 -0.55 3.09
C ILE A 75 0.49 -0.99 4.08
N ALA A 76 -0.76 -1.11 3.61
CA ALA A 76 -1.86 -1.60 4.42
C ALA A 76 -1.56 -3.02 4.95
N ASP A 77 -1.07 -3.90 4.10
CA ASP A 77 -0.67 -5.26 4.47
C ASP A 77 0.42 -5.28 5.55
N LEU A 78 1.46 -4.47 5.38
CA LEU A 78 2.55 -4.36 6.35
C LEU A 78 2.05 -3.86 7.70
N MET A 79 1.17 -2.85 7.71
CA MET A 79 0.60 -2.29 8.93
C MET A 79 -0.33 -3.27 9.64
N LEU A 80 -1.20 -3.95 8.90
CA LEU A 80 -2.19 -4.84 9.47
C LEU A 80 -1.58 -6.17 9.94
N SER A 81 -0.51 -6.64 9.30
CA SER A 81 0.14 -7.93 9.61
C SER A 81 0.73 -8.00 11.03
N ASP A 82 1.14 -6.86 11.58
CA ASP A 82 1.64 -6.75 12.96
C ASP A 82 1.06 -5.50 13.61
N PHE A 83 -0.27 -5.35 13.52
CA PHE A 83 -0.93 -4.15 14.03
C PHE A 83 -0.67 -3.94 15.53
N GLU A 84 -0.68 -5.02 16.32
CA GLU A 84 -0.40 -4.96 17.76
C GLU A 84 1.01 -4.46 18.09
N GLY A 85 2.00 -4.87 17.29
CA GLY A 85 3.39 -4.43 17.40
C GLY A 85 3.64 -3.00 16.91
N LEU A 86 2.69 -2.35 16.24
CA LEU A 86 2.86 -0.98 15.78
C LEU A 86 2.99 0.00 16.97
N PRO A 87 3.95 0.95 16.90
CA PRO A 87 3.98 2.07 17.82
C PRO A 87 2.64 2.81 17.92
N GLU A 88 2.21 3.15 19.14
CA GLU A 88 0.92 3.82 19.41
C GLU A 88 0.70 5.10 18.58
N LYS A 89 1.77 5.87 18.33
CA LYS A 89 1.72 7.04 17.45
C LYS A 89 1.26 6.71 16.04
N PHE A 90 1.60 5.53 15.51
CA PHE A 90 1.19 5.09 14.19
C PHE A 90 -0.24 4.57 14.20
N LYS A 91 -0.64 3.80 15.22
CA LYS A 91 -2.04 3.38 15.40
C LYS A 91 -2.97 4.61 15.45
N SER A 92 -2.60 5.61 16.24
CA SER A 92 -3.34 6.88 16.35
C SER A 92 -3.38 7.68 15.05
N LEU A 93 -2.30 7.67 14.26
CA LEU A 93 -2.22 8.42 13.01
C LEU A 93 -2.99 7.76 11.87
N PHE A 94 -2.90 6.43 11.75
CA PHE A 94 -3.42 5.70 10.60
C PHE A 94 -4.79 5.06 10.85
N CYS A 95 -5.13 4.78 12.11
CA CYS A 95 -6.35 4.07 12.47
C CYS A 95 -7.03 4.72 13.67
N PRO A 96 -7.33 6.04 13.69
CA PRO A 96 -7.72 6.78 14.90
C PRO A 96 -8.90 6.20 15.69
N ASP A 97 -9.76 5.40 15.04
CA ASP A 97 -10.94 4.79 15.65
C ASP A 97 -10.73 3.33 16.10
N TRP A 98 -9.49 2.82 16.12
CA TRP A 98 -9.18 1.42 16.43
C TRP A 98 -9.51 0.96 17.86
N GLN A 99 -9.73 1.90 18.79
CA GLN A 99 -10.09 1.63 20.18
C GLN A 99 -11.59 1.86 20.48
N ARG A 100 -12.42 2.10 19.46
CA ARG A 100 -13.88 2.25 19.63
C ARG A 100 -14.60 0.91 19.67
#